data_AF-A0A957PGF2-F1
#
_entry.id   AF-A0A957PGF2-F1
#
_cell.length_a   1.000
_cell.length_b   1.000
_cell.length_c   1.000
_cell.angle_alpha   90.00
_cell.angle_beta   90.00
_cell.angle_gamma   90.00
#
_symmetry.space_group_name_H-M   'P 1'
#
loop_
_entity.id
_entity.type
_entity.pdbx_description
1 polymer ?
#
loop_
_entity_poly.entity_id
_entity_poly.type
_entity_poly.pdbx_seq_one_letter_code
_entity_poly.pdbx_strand_id
1 'polypeptide(L)'
;EDAFAIILSAQGELEAAGQMGGAGSEIGHGIAADSNGVYVTGSFDGPGDYDPSADEALLTPVGTGDIFVVKLLQKAVTGNTVGKELYLPIVER
;
A
#
# COMPACT_ATOMS: atom_id res chain seq x y z
N GLU A 1 12.48 9.07 2.96
CA GLU A 1 11.25 9.61 3.59
C GLU A 1 10.20 8.59 3.25
N ASP A 2 9.64 7.89 4.23
CA ASP A 2 8.81 6.73 3.97
C ASP A 2 7.38 7.14 3.59
N ALA A 3 6.72 6.34 2.75
CA ALA A 3 5.31 6.51 2.43
C ALA A 3 4.45 5.73 3.44
N PHE A 4 3.33 6.32 3.86
CA PHE A 4 2.35 5.64 4.70
C PHE A 4 0.94 5.82 4.15
N ALA A 5 0.12 4.78 4.31
CA ALA A 5 -1.30 4.84 3.99
C ALA A 5 -2.12 4.46 5.23
N ILE A 6 -3.18 5.24 5.48
CA ILE A 6 -4.15 4.97 6.56
C ILE A 6 -5.55 4.89 5.99
N ILE A 7 -6.33 3.93 6.50
CA ILE A 7 -7.76 3.79 6.23
C ILE A 7 -8.50 4.09 7.54
N LEU A 8 -9.43 5.02 7.48
CA LEU A 8 -10.26 5.41 8.62
C LEU A 8 -11.73 5.08 8.32
N SER A 9 -12.47 4.72 9.37
CA SER A 9 -13.92 4.59 9.33
C SER A 9 -14.58 5.95 9.08
N ALA A 10 -15.88 5.94 8.79
CA ALA A 10 -16.67 7.18 8.67
C ALA A 10 -16.68 8.03 9.96
N GLN A 11 -16.34 7.43 11.11
CA GLN A 11 -16.22 8.11 12.40
C GLN A 11 -14.79 8.62 12.67
N GLY A 12 -13.84 8.37 11.77
CA GLY A 12 -12.44 8.75 11.93
C GLY A 12 -11.61 7.74 12.73
N GLU A 13 -12.19 6.60 13.14
CA GLU A 13 -11.46 5.53 13.82
C GLU A 13 -10.52 4.80 12.83
N LEU A 14 -9.32 4.44 13.27
CA LEU A 14 -8.34 3.73 12.44
C LEU A 14 -8.81 2.29 12.14
N GLU A 15 -9.01 1.98 10.86
CA GLU A 15 -9.35 0.64 10.39
C GLU A 15 -8.11 -0.14 9.96
N ALA A 16 -7.15 0.52 9.30
CA ALA A 16 -5.88 -0.06 8.88
C ALA A 16 -4.79 1.01 8.73
N ALA A 17 -3.56 0.63 8.98
CA ALA A 17 -2.36 1.41 8.64
C ALA A 17 -1.31 0.45 8.11
N GLY A 18 -0.57 0.89 7.10
CA GLY A 18 0.59 0.18 6.58
C GLY A 18 1.65 1.15 6.12
N GLN A 19 2.91 0.80 6.38
CA GLN A 19 4.05 1.53 5.84
C GLN A 19 4.45 0.91 4.50
N MET A 20 4.96 1.74 3.60
CA MET A 20 5.60 1.30 2.37
C MET A 20 6.88 2.08 2.20
N GLY A 21 7.97 1.37 1.90
CA GLY A 21 9.26 1.99 1.65
C GLY A 21 10.43 1.13 2.11
N GLY A 22 11.62 1.70 1.99
CA GLY A 22 12.85 1.04 2.42
C GLY A 22 14.04 1.98 2.36
N ALA A 23 15.10 1.55 1.69
CA ALA A 23 16.31 2.34 1.57
C ALA A 23 16.16 3.38 0.46
N GLY A 24 15.46 4.49 0.69
CA GLY A 24 15.25 5.52 -0.32
C GLY A 24 14.33 6.66 0.10
N SER A 25 13.87 7.41 -0.88
CA SER A 25 12.77 8.36 -0.76
C SER A 25 11.53 7.79 -1.45
N GLU A 26 10.41 7.87 -0.76
CA GLU A 26 9.10 7.50 -1.27
C GLU A 26 8.19 8.73 -1.25
N ILE A 27 7.52 9.01 -2.37
CA ILE A 27 6.61 10.16 -2.51
C ILE A 27 5.24 9.65 -2.94
N GLY A 28 4.21 9.93 -2.13
CA GLY A 28 2.82 9.66 -2.50
C GLY A 28 2.27 10.73 -3.45
N HIS A 29 1.64 10.31 -4.55
CA HIS A 29 1.10 11.22 -5.58
C HIS A 29 -0.42 11.31 -5.58
N GLY A 30 -1.12 10.22 -5.26
CA GLY A 30 -2.58 10.22 -5.35
C GLY A 30 -3.24 9.01 -4.72
N ILE A 31 -4.50 9.22 -4.32
CA ILE A 31 -5.38 8.20 -3.74
C ILE A 31 -6.71 8.24 -4.48
N ALA A 32 -7.21 7.08 -4.90
CA ALA A 32 -8.54 6.91 -5.48
C ALA A 32 -9.25 5.71 -4.81
N ALA A 33 -10.57 5.72 -4.72
CA ALA A 33 -11.32 4.61 -4.14
C ALA A 33 -12.57 4.29 -4.96
N ASP A 34 -12.89 3.00 -5.06
CA ASP A 34 -14.11 2.48 -5.67
C ASP A 34 -14.70 1.33 -4.82
N SER A 35 -15.77 0.68 -5.30
CA SER A 35 -16.35 -0.48 -4.61
C SER A 35 -15.42 -1.70 -4.57
N ASN A 36 -14.28 -1.66 -5.26
CA ASN A 36 -13.30 -2.72 -5.33
C ASN A 36 -12.07 -2.46 -4.46
N GLY A 37 -11.92 -1.28 -3.84
CA GLY A 37 -10.83 -0.95 -2.93
C GLY A 37 -10.31 0.49 -3.03
N VAL A 38 -9.19 0.75 -2.36
CA VAL A 38 -8.46 2.02 -2.37
C VAL A 38 -7.17 1.82 -3.15
N TYR A 39 -6.83 2.74 -4.03
CA TYR A 39 -5.62 2.73 -4.85
C TYR A 39 -4.73 3.89 -4.42
N VAL A 40 -3.47 3.61 -4.15
CA VAL A 40 -2.44 4.59 -3.80
C VAL A 40 -1.38 4.55 -4.88
N THR A 41 -0.97 5.71 -5.36
CA THR A 41 0.11 5.85 -6.34
C THR A 41 1.24 6.69 -5.76
N GLY A 42 2.46 6.38 -6.14
CA GLY A 42 3.63 7.12 -5.69
C GLY A 42 4.87 6.82 -6.53
N SER A 43 5.99 7.40 -6.12
CA SER A 43 7.31 7.11 -6.70
C SER A 43 8.33 6.77 -5.62
N PHE A 44 9.34 6.01 -6.01
CA PHE A 44 10.42 5.60 -5.13
C PHE A 44 11.78 5.58 -5.84
N ASP A 45 12.87 5.77 -5.08
CA ASP A 45 14.24 5.77 -5.62
C ASP A 45 15.19 4.78 -4.95
N GLY A 46 14.67 3.89 -4.09
CA GLY A 46 15.46 2.80 -3.55
C GLY A 46 14.67 1.56 -3.12
N PRO A 47 15.38 0.45 -2.86
CA PRO A 47 14.74 -0.83 -2.62
C PRO A 47 13.96 -0.84 -1.32
N GLY A 48 12.78 -1.44 -1.30
CA GLY A 48 11.91 -1.43 -0.14
C GLY A 48 10.72 -2.36 -0.28
N ASP A 49 9.91 -2.43 0.78
CA ASP A 49 8.66 -3.18 0.81
C ASP A 49 7.50 -2.24 0.49
N TYR A 50 6.74 -2.57 -0.56
CA TYR A 50 5.59 -1.78 -1.02
C TYR A 50 4.29 -2.57 -0.86
N ASP A 51 4.27 -3.56 0.03
CA ASP A 51 3.07 -4.14 0.58
C ASP A 51 2.79 -3.52 1.96
N PRO A 52 1.68 -2.80 2.14
CA PRO A 52 1.32 -2.21 3.44
C PRO A 52 0.74 -3.24 4.44
N SER A 53 0.93 -4.54 4.21
CA SER A 53 0.44 -5.63 5.03
C SER A 53 1.54 -6.28 5.87
N ALA A 54 1.29 -7.51 6.35
CA ALA A 54 2.30 -8.31 7.04
C ALA A 54 3.11 -9.19 6.08
N ASP A 55 2.65 -9.33 4.83
CA ASP A 55 3.40 -9.95 3.74
C ASP A 55 4.33 -8.91 3.10
N GLU A 56 5.35 -9.36 2.37
CA GLU A 56 6.32 -8.47 1.72
C GLU A 56 6.09 -8.42 0.19
N ALA A 57 6.19 -7.22 -0.38
CA ALA A 57 6.35 -6.99 -1.81
C ALA A 57 7.57 -6.12 -2.08
N LEU A 58 8.72 -6.78 -2.13
CA LEU A 58 10.01 -6.12 -2.31
C LEU A 58 10.17 -5.60 -3.75
N LEU A 59 10.38 -4.29 -3.87
CA LEU A 59 10.73 -3.62 -5.12
C LEU A 59 12.18 -3.14 -5.11
N THR A 60 12.79 -3.10 -6.28
CA THR A 60 14.08 -2.46 -6.52
C THR A 60 13.95 -1.59 -7.76
N PRO A 61 14.22 -0.27 -7.66
CA PRO A 61 14.02 0.63 -8.78
C PRO A 61 15.08 0.37 -9.86
N VAL A 62 14.69 0.58 -11.12
CA VAL A 62 15.60 0.48 -12.27
C VAL A 62 16.26 1.83 -12.57
N GLY A 63 15.57 2.94 -12.29
CA GLY A 63 16.08 4.31 -12.44
C GLY A 63 15.85 5.18 -11.20
N THR A 64 16.01 6.49 -11.36
CA THR A 64 15.64 7.45 -10.31
C THR A 64 14.16 7.78 -10.43
N GLY A 65 13.35 7.38 -9.45
CA GLY A 65 11.92 7.72 -9.38
C GLY A 65 11.02 6.76 -10.17
N ASP A 66 11.15 5.46 -9.94
CA ASP A 66 10.20 4.46 -10.44
C ASP A 66 8.85 4.64 -9.72
N ILE A 67 7.75 4.21 -10.36
CA ILE A 67 6.40 4.36 -9.81
C ILE A 67 5.94 3.10 -9.09
N PHE A 68 5.09 3.28 -8.08
CA PHE A 68 4.31 2.20 -7.48
C PHE A 68 2.82 2.50 -7.57
N VAL A 69 2.03 1.43 -7.72
CA VAL A 69 0.59 1.43 -7.55
C VAL A 69 0.23 0.32 -6.56
N VAL A 70 -0.45 0.68 -5.48
CA VAL A 70 -0.89 -0.25 -4.46
C VAL A 70 -2.40 -0.22 -4.37
N LYS A 71 -3.02 -1.41 -4.31
CA LYS A 71 -4.44 -1.56 -4.06
C LYS A 71 -4.65 -2.13 -2.66
N LEU A 72 -5.35 -1.37 -1.82
CA LEU A 72 -5.81 -1.75 -0.49
C LEU A 72 -7.25 -2.24 -0.58
N LEU A 73 -7.53 -3.42 -0.05
CA LEU A 73 -8.89 -3.95 0.04
C LEU A 73 -9.46 -3.66 1.42
N GLN A 74 -10.77 -3.34 1.47
CA GLN A 74 -11.46 -3.28 2.74
C GLN A 74 -11.66 -4.70 3.27
N LYS A 75 -11.37 -4.92 4.55
CA LYS A 75 -11.49 -6.22 5.23
C LYS A 75 -12.86 -6.85 4.94
N ALA A 76 -12.89 -7.96 4.19
CA ALA A 76 -14.07 -8.80 4.12
C ALA A 76 -14.24 -9.49 5.48
N VAL A 77 -15.22 -9.07 6.28
CA VAL A 77 -15.54 -9.75 7.54
C VAL A 77 -16.20 -11.08 7.19
N THR A 78 -15.41 -12.15 7.14
CA THR A 78 -15.91 -13.53 6.94
C THR A 78 -15.35 -14.44 8.03
N GLY A 79 -16.12 -14.64 9.10
CA GLY A 79 -15.76 -15.58 10.17
C GLY A 79 -14.65 -15.11 11.11
N ASN A 80 -14.57 -15.75 12.28
CA ASN A 80 -13.78 -15.33 13.44
C ASN A 80 -12.27 -15.64 13.33
N THR A 81 -11.71 -15.52 12.13
CA THR A 81 -10.28 -15.72 11.87
C THR A 81 -9.75 -14.41 11.33
N VAL A 82 -8.71 -13.85 11.97
CA VAL A 82 -7.94 -12.72 11.42
C VAL A 82 -7.09 -13.30 10.29
N GLY A 83 -7.78 -13.65 9.20
CA GLY A 83 -7.24 -14.34 8.05
C GLY A 83 -6.81 -13.31 7.02
N LYS A 84 -5.50 -12.98 7.01
CA LYS A 84 -4.65 -12.99 5.81
C LYS A 84 -5.44 -12.96 4.49
N GLU A 85 -5.54 -11.82 3.83
CA GLU A 85 -5.92 -11.81 2.40
C GLU A 85 -5.57 -10.49 1.69
N LEU A 86 -4.57 -10.63 0.81
CA LEU A 86 -4.51 -10.11 -0.55
C LEU A 86 -4.40 -8.58 -0.72
N TYR A 87 -3.30 -8.04 -0.24
CA TYR A 87 -2.65 -6.94 -0.92
C TYR A 87 -1.98 -7.56 -2.14
N LEU A 88 -2.62 -7.43 -3.31
CA LEU A 88 -1.96 -7.75 -4.57
C LEU A 88 -1.40 -6.43 -5.09
N PRO A 89 -0.12 -6.12 -4.86
CA PRO A 89 0.48 -4.99 -5.51
C PRO A 89 0.59 -5.37 -6.99
N ILE A 90 -0.30 -4.80 -7.81
CA ILE A 90 -0.08 -4.77 -9.26
C ILE A 90 0.93 -3.65 -9.46
N VAL A 91 2.21 -4.01 -9.26
CA VAL A 91 3.32 -3.12 -9.59
C VAL A 91 3.60 -3.31 -11.06
N GLU A 92 2.86 -2.57 -11.86
CA GLU A 92 3.27 -2.31 -13.24
C GLU A 92 4.30 -1.19 -13.21
N ARG A 93 5.39 -1.39 -13.96
CA ARG A 93 6.37 -0.34 -14.27
C ARG A 93 5.79 0.60 -15.32
#